data_AF-A0A844KKI4-F1
#
_entry.id   AF-A0A844KKI4-F1
#
_cell.length_a   1.000
_cell.length_b   1.000
_cell.length_c   1.000
_cell.angle_alpha   90.00
_cell.angle_beta   90.00
_cell.angle_gamma   90.00
#
_symmetry.space_group_name_H-M   'P 1'
#
loop_
_entity.id
_entity.type
_entity.pdbx_description
1 polymer ?
#
loop_
_entity_poly.entity_id
_entity_poly.type
_entity_poly.pdbx_seq_one_letter_code
_entity_poly.pdbx_strand_id
1 'polypeptide(L)'
;MVNTLKLPVGIDSFEKIRRNGFYYIDKTNLIEQILMNWGEVTLFTRPRRFGKTLNMSMLKSFFEIGADAALFEGLYIAKNKELCDAYMGKYPVIFLTLKGVEGLTFADAKRMLGTILANEMDRHYYLKTSDALTDEDKAYFAKMLTGTDENIEDSIRKLSQLLYKHHGKKAVIIIDEYDVPLDKAYQNGYYREMVSLIRGLFGQALKTNDYLQFAFLTGCLRVSKESIFTGLNNFKVLSIMDSRFDEQFGFTDDEVKNLLASYGLASHFPETKEWYDGYHFGNADVYCPWDVINYVDELNYDQTVEPQDYWSNSSGNAIVRRLIDKADVQTKDEIERLIAGECIEKELSQELTYDELDKNIGNLWSVLFTTGYLTKQGRTADGKIRLAIPNKEIKNLFIKKIREWFRDTSANDGKRLEEFCNAFLEKNTEKIEQLFGEYLWNTISIRDTAVAKEKKENFYHGILLGLLGYKANWLIKSNAESGTGYSDILVEVPNNRTGIVIELKYAGNGDLDAACAEALKQMEEKSYVDKLKQDGMRNFIKYGIACFKKDCRVVIAG
;
A
#
# COMPACT_ATOMS: atom_id res chain seq x y z
N MET A 1 15.38 -29.63 -10.14
CA MET A 1 16.66 -29.05 -9.72
C MET A 1 16.34 -27.75 -9.01
N VAL A 2 16.87 -27.53 -7.80
CA VAL A 2 16.71 -26.25 -7.09
C VAL A 2 17.46 -25.18 -7.88
N ASN A 3 16.81 -24.05 -8.12
CA ASN A 3 17.34 -22.93 -8.87
C ASN A 3 18.45 -22.25 -8.07
N THR A 4 19.55 -21.89 -8.73
CA THR A 4 20.72 -21.24 -8.11
C THR A 4 20.73 -19.72 -8.31
N LEU A 5 19.73 -19.17 -9.00
CA LEU A 5 19.60 -17.73 -9.21
C LEU A 5 19.22 -17.00 -7.91
N LYS A 6 19.67 -15.76 -7.78
CA LYS A 6 19.35 -14.88 -6.64
C LYS A 6 17.94 -14.31 -6.78
N LEU A 7 17.24 -14.04 -5.68
CA LEU A 7 15.97 -13.32 -5.73
C LEU A 7 16.21 -11.81 -5.89
N PRO A 8 15.43 -11.10 -6.74
CA PRO A 8 15.66 -9.69 -7.06
C PRO A 8 15.05 -8.74 -6.01
N VAL A 9 15.30 -8.97 -4.72
CA VAL A 9 14.80 -8.11 -3.63
C VAL A 9 15.36 -6.69 -3.79
N GLY A 10 14.49 -5.70 -3.94
CA GLY A 10 14.90 -4.29 -4.06
C GLY A 10 15.53 -3.89 -5.40
N ILE A 11 15.45 -4.73 -6.44
CA ILE A 11 16.03 -4.44 -7.75
C ILE A 11 14.93 -4.01 -8.73
N ASP A 12 15.08 -2.81 -9.27
CA ASP A 12 14.14 -2.18 -10.21
C ASP A 12 14.68 -2.08 -11.65
N SER A 13 15.91 -2.54 -11.88
CA SER A 13 16.56 -2.52 -13.19
C SER A 13 16.50 -3.89 -13.86
N PHE A 14 15.84 -3.95 -15.02
CA PHE A 14 15.73 -5.17 -15.83
C PHE A 14 17.12 -5.67 -16.24
N GLU A 15 17.99 -4.77 -16.69
CA GLU A 15 19.36 -5.10 -17.07
C GLU A 15 20.15 -5.71 -15.90
N LYS A 16 20.06 -5.14 -14.69
CA LYS A 16 20.75 -5.71 -13.51
C LYS A 16 20.27 -7.12 -13.19
N ILE A 17 18.96 -7.37 -13.29
CA ILE A 17 18.40 -8.71 -13.05
C ILE A 17 18.97 -9.71 -14.06
N ARG A 18 18.93 -9.36 -15.35
CA ARG A 18 19.38 -10.25 -16.44
C ARG A 18 20.88 -10.50 -16.44
N ARG A 19 21.71 -9.51 -16.10
CA ARG A 19 23.18 -9.64 -16.12
C ARG A 19 23.76 -10.32 -14.87
N ASN A 20 23.13 -10.17 -13.71
CA ASN A 20 23.75 -10.55 -12.43
C ASN A 20 23.20 -11.86 -11.83
N GLY A 21 22.55 -12.70 -12.64
CA GLY A 21 22.08 -14.02 -12.23
C GLY A 21 20.92 -13.97 -11.23
N PHE A 22 19.98 -13.04 -11.43
CA PHE A 22 18.75 -12.97 -10.65
C PHE A 22 17.60 -13.72 -11.35
N TYR A 23 16.69 -14.27 -10.56
CA TYR A 23 15.44 -14.83 -11.05
C TYR A 23 14.56 -13.73 -11.62
N TYR A 24 14.03 -13.95 -12.83
CA TYR A 24 13.16 -13.01 -13.51
C TYR A 24 11.87 -13.71 -13.92
N ILE A 25 10.74 -13.16 -13.51
CA ILE A 25 9.43 -13.56 -14.03
C ILE A 25 9.19 -12.76 -15.31
N ASP A 26 8.99 -13.49 -16.40
CA ASP A 26 8.99 -12.92 -17.74
C ASP A 26 7.73 -12.12 -18.06
N LYS A 27 7.84 -10.79 -18.06
CA LYS A 27 6.79 -9.85 -18.47
C LYS A 27 7.04 -9.22 -19.85
N THR A 28 7.88 -9.83 -20.68
CA THR A 28 8.23 -9.26 -22.00
C THR A 28 7.10 -9.28 -23.02
N ASN A 29 6.01 -10.03 -22.76
CA ASN A 29 4.77 -9.94 -23.53
C ASN A 29 4.17 -8.51 -23.53
N LEU A 30 4.44 -7.71 -22.50
CA LEU A 30 4.09 -6.30 -22.46
C LEU A 30 4.58 -5.54 -23.71
N ILE A 31 5.77 -5.84 -24.23
CA ILE A 31 6.35 -5.18 -25.41
C ILE A 31 5.47 -5.42 -26.63
N GLU A 32 5.13 -6.69 -26.89
CA GLU A 32 4.27 -7.07 -28.01
C GLU A 32 2.89 -6.41 -27.88
N GLN A 33 2.26 -6.52 -26.71
CA GLN A 33 0.93 -5.95 -26.47
C GLN A 33 0.90 -4.44 -26.68
N ILE A 34 1.95 -3.71 -26.29
CA ILE A 34 2.09 -2.27 -26.49
C ILE A 34 2.18 -1.94 -27.99
N LEU A 35 3.03 -2.66 -28.72
CA LEU A 35 3.25 -2.43 -30.14
C LEU A 35 1.99 -2.74 -30.96
N MET A 36 1.24 -3.79 -30.59
CA MET A 36 -0.04 -4.13 -31.22
C MET A 36 -1.18 -3.16 -30.86
N ASN A 37 -1.18 -2.62 -29.64
CA ASN A 37 -2.22 -1.71 -29.14
C ASN A 37 -1.75 -0.25 -29.14
N TRP A 38 -1.08 0.16 -30.21
CA TRP A 38 -0.36 1.42 -30.33
C TRP A 38 -1.15 2.62 -29.79
N GLY A 39 -0.49 3.42 -28.97
CA GLY A 39 -0.96 4.72 -28.50
C GLY A 39 0.21 5.67 -28.43
N GLU A 40 0.05 6.89 -28.95
CA GLU A 40 1.13 7.89 -28.95
C GLU A 40 1.57 8.25 -27.53
N VAL A 41 0.63 8.33 -26.59
CA VAL A 41 0.94 8.51 -25.16
C VAL A 41 0.08 7.55 -24.34
N THR A 42 0.74 6.63 -23.63
CA THR A 42 0.08 5.59 -22.84
C THR A 42 0.42 5.76 -21.36
N LEU A 43 -0.60 5.83 -20.50
CA LEU A 43 -0.45 5.91 -19.05
C LEU A 43 -0.93 4.62 -18.39
N PHE A 44 -0.03 3.94 -17.68
CA PHE A 44 -0.34 2.77 -16.85
C PHE A 44 -0.54 3.21 -15.38
N THR A 45 -1.74 2.99 -14.84
CA THR A 45 -1.98 3.17 -13.41
C THR A 45 -2.08 1.83 -12.70
N ARG A 46 -1.14 1.57 -11.79
CA ARG A 46 -1.10 0.34 -10.98
C ARG A 46 -0.68 0.67 -9.54
N PRO A 47 -1.09 -0.13 -8.55
CA PRO A 47 -0.65 0.03 -7.17
C PRO A 47 0.89 -0.01 -7.05
N ARG A 48 1.41 0.50 -5.94
CA ARG A 48 2.84 0.46 -5.64
C ARG A 48 3.31 -0.99 -5.61
N ARG A 49 4.58 -1.23 -5.99
CA ARG A 49 5.24 -2.55 -5.96
C ARG A 49 4.78 -3.60 -6.99
N PHE A 50 3.84 -3.28 -7.88
CA PHE A 50 3.41 -4.14 -9.00
C PHE A 50 4.34 -4.14 -10.23
N GLY A 51 5.65 -3.94 -10.04
CA GLY A 51 6.64 -4.06 -11.13
C GLY A 51 6.66 -2.92 -12.16
N LYS A 52 6.03 -1.76 -11.89
CA LYS A 52 5.98 -0.61 -12.82
C LYS A 52 7.36 -0.17 -13.30
N THR A 53 8.26 0.20 -12.38
CA THR A 53 9.62 0.66 -12.70
C THR A 53 10.44 -0.40 -13.43
N LEU A 54 10.32 -1.67 -13.03
CA LEU A 54 10.99 -2.78 -13.68
C LEU A 54 10.55 -2.94 -15.14
N ASN A 55 9.24 -2.87 -15.39
CA ASN A 55 8.69 -2.87 -16.75
C ASN A 55 9.18 -1.65 -17.55
N MET A 56 9.25 -0.46 -16.95
CA MET A 56 9.77 0.73 -17.64
C MET A 56 11.26 0.58 -17.98
N SER A 57 12.07 -0.01 -17.08
CA SER A 57 13.47 -0.35 -17.34
C SER A 57 13.62 -1.39 -18.46
N MET A 58 12.73 -2.37 -18.53
CA MET A 58 12.67 -3.36 -19.62
C MET A 58 12.34 -2.69 -20.97
N LEU A 59 11.34 -1.81 -21.03
CA LEU A 59 10.99 -1.06 -22.25
C LEU A 59 12.15 -0.18 -22.71
N LYS A 60 12.83 0.53 -21.80
CA LYS A 60 14.07 1.26 -22.11
C LYS A 60 15.10 0.33 -22.75
N SER A 61 15.39 -0.80 -22.11
CA SER A 61 16.38 -1.77 -22.59
C SER A 61 16.04 -2.38 -23.95
N PHE A 62 14.74 -2.45 -24.30
CA PHE A 62 14.29 -2.97 -25.58
C PHE A 62 14.40 -1.93 -26.71
N PHE A 63 13.89 -0.71 -26.50
CA PHE A 63 13.77 0.28 -27.58
C PHE A 63 15.06 1.06 -27.86
N GLU A 64 15.90 1.24 -26.84
CA GLU A 64 17.03 2.15 -26.87
C GLU A 64 18.12 1.73 -27.87
N ILE A 65 18.55 2.66 -28.73
CA ILE A 65 19.68 2.45 -29.65
C ILE A 65 20.88 1.86 -28.91
N GLY A 66 21.40 0.75 -29.43
CA GLY A 66 22.45 -0.03 -28.78
C GLY A 66 21.93 -1.11 -27.82
N ALA A 67 20.63 -1.41 -27.84
CA ALA A 67 20.01 -2.50 -27.07
C ALA A 67 20.80 -3.81 -27.20
N ASP A 68 21.07 -4.43 -26.06
CA ASP A 68 21.73 -5.73 -25.98
C ASP A 68 20.68 -6.86 -26.06
N ALA A 69 20.59 -7.51 -27.21
CA ALA A 69 19.65 -8.60 -27.45
C ALA A 69 19.82 -9.78 -26.48
N ALA A 70 21.00 -9.97 -25.89
CA ALA A 70 21.24 -11.04 -24.91
C ALA A 70 20.41 -10.87 -23.63
N LEU A 71 19.99 -9.63 -23.30
CA LEU A 71 19.11 -9.38 -22.16
C LEU A 71 17.75 -10.09 -22.31
N PHE A 72 17.30 -10.30 -23.55
CA PHE A 72 16.01 -10.88 -23.89
C PHE A 72 16.09 -12.37 -24.23
N GLU A 73 17.28 -12.97 -24.23
CA GLU A 73 17.44 -14.39 -24.54
C GLU A 73 16.64 -15.27 -23.56
N GLY A 74 15.92 -16.24 -24.10
CA GLY A 74 15.04 -17.15 -23.35
C GLY A 74 13.69 -16.54 -22.93
N LEU A 75 13.46 -15.25 -23.18
CA LEU A 75 12.20 -14.57 -22.87
C LEU A 75 11.20 -14.64 -24.03
N TYR A 76 9.93 -14.37 -23.73
CA TYR A 76 8.80 -14.40 -24.66
C TYR A 76 9.06 -13.53 -25.89
N ILE A 77 9.45 -12.26 -25.71
CA ILE A 77 9.60 -11.33 -26.83
C ILE A 77 10.68 -11.77 -27.84
N ALA A 78 11.73 -12.46 -27.40
CA ALA A 78 12.80 -12.93 -28.29
C ALA A 78 12.36 -13.99 -29.29
N LYS A 79 11.18 -14.59 -29.07
CA LYS A 79 10.52 -15.53 -30.00
C LYS A 79 9.85 -14.78 -31.17
N ASN A 80 9.44 -13.54 -30.97
CA ASN A 80 8.87 -12.69 -32.02
C ASN A 80 9.98 -11.93 -32.76
N LYS A 81 10.59 -12.59 -33.76
CA LYS A 81 11.70 -12.03 -34.54
C LYS A 81 11.31 -10.78 -35.33
N GLU A 82 10.10 -10.75 -35.90
CA GLU A 82 9.62 -9.61 -36.67
C GLU A 82 9.56 -8.33 -35.83
N LEU A 83 9.02 -8.41 -34.60
CA LEU A 83 9.01 -7.26 -33.69
C LEU A 83 10.41 -6.87 -33.22
N CYS A 84 11.26 -7.86 -32.93
CA CYS A 84 12.64 -7.58 -32.53
C CYS A 84 13.40 -6.83 -33.64
N ASP A 85 13.33 -7.31 -34.89
CA ASP A 85 14.05 -6.71 -36.02
C ASP A 85 13.54 -5.30 -36.33
N ALA A 86 12.22 -5.08 -36.20
CA ALA A 86 11.58 -3.80 -36.49
C ALA A 86 11.81 -2.74 -35.40
N TYR A 87 11.86 -3.11 -34.11
CA TYR A 87 11.78 -2.14 -33.01
C TYR A 87 12.93 -2.22 -32.00
N MET A 88 13.59 -3.37 -31.82
CA MET A 88 14.63 -3.53 -30.80
C MET A 88 15.85 -2.68 -31.16
N GLY A 89 16.24 -1.82 -30.23
CA GLY A 89 17.38 -0.92 -30.36
C GLY A 89 17.31 0.07 -31.51
N LYS A 90 16.10 0.53 -31.87
CA LYS A 90 15.88 1.43 -33.03
C LYS A 90 15.56 2.88 -32.68
N TYR A 91 15.40 3.21 -31.40
CA TYR A 91 14.95 4.53 -30.97
C TYR A 91 15.89 5.19 -29.97
N PRO A 92 16.15 6.50 -30.09
CA PRO A 92 16.65 7.24 -28.95
C PRO A 92 15.57 7.24 -27.86
N VAL A 93 15.93 6.87 -26.64
CA VAL A 93 15.00 6.83 -25.50
C VAL A 93 15.36 7.96 -24.54
N ILE A 94 14.36 8.66 -24.02
CA ILE A 94 14.46 9.55 -22.87
C ILE A 94 13.76 8.86 -21.70
N PHE A 95 14.44 8.65 -20.58
CA PHE A 95 13.92 7.94 -19.41
C PHE A 95 14.03 8.79 -18.14
N LEU A 96 12.89 9.11 -17.53
CA LEU A 96 12.84 9.93 -16.33
C LEU A 96 12.02 9.22 -15.26
N THR A 97 12.58 9.06 -14.07
CA THR A 97 11.79 8.72 -12.87
C THR A 97 11.55 9.98 -12.06
N LEU A 98 10.29 10.30 -11.77
CA LEU A 98 9.92 11.47 -10.98
C LEU A 98 9.83 11.19 -9.47
N LYS A 99 10.22 9.99 -9.04
CA LYS A 99 10.25 9.56 -7.64
C LYS A 99 10.98 10.54 -6.72
N GLY A 100 12.08 11.12 -7.20
CA GLY A 100 12.94 12.03 -6.44
C GLY A 100 12.53 13.51 -6.51
N VAL A 101 11.42 13.85 -7.17
CA VAL A 101 10.94 15.23 -7.28
C VAL A 101 10.13 15.58 -6.03
N GLU A 102 10.83 15.86 -4.94
CA GLU A 102 10.21 16.26 -3.66
C GLU A 102 11.04 17.34 -2.96
N GLY A 103 10.43 17.99 -1.97
CA GLY A 103 11.06 19.02 -1.15
C GLY A 103 10.07 19.58 -0.14
N LEU A 104 10.57 20.29 0.89
CA LEU A 104 9.68 21.00 1.82
C LEU A 104 9.07 22.25 1.17
N THR A 105 9.70 22.76 0.10
CA THR A 105 9.25 23.91 -0.67
C THR A 105 9.18 23.60 -2.16
N PHE A 106 8.41 24.39 -2.91
CA PHE A 106 8.37 24.30 -4.37
C PHE A 106 9.76 24.51 -5.01
N ALA A 107 10.57 25.41 -4.46
CA ALA A 107 11.92 25.68 -4.97
C ALA A 107 12.83 24.44 -4.84
N ASP A 108 12.76 23.74 -3.70
CA ASP A 108 13.52 22.50 -3.48
C ASP A 108 13.08 21.41 -4.45
N ALA A 109 11.77 21.20 -4.61
CA ALA A 109 11.23 20.21 -5.53
C ALA A 109 11.59 20.54 -6.99
N LYS A 110 11.51 21.82 -7.40
CA LYS A 110 11.93 22.30 -8.73
C LYS A 110 13.41 22.03 -8.99
N ARG A 111 14.27 22.26 -7.99
CA ARG A 111 15.71 21.97 -8.08
C ARG A 111 15.98 20.46 -8.24
N MET A 112 15.22 19.61 -7.55
CA MET A 112 15.32 18.15 -7.73
C MET A 112 14.89 17.71 -9.13
N LEU A 113 13.82 18.28 -9.68
CA LEU A 113 13.45 18.05 -11.07
C LEU A 113 14.56 18.48 -12.04
N GLY A 114 15.16 19.66 -11.83
CA GLY A 114 16.31 20.13 -12.62
C GLY A 114 17.50 19.17 -12.56
N THR A 115 17.78 18.59 -11.39
CA THR A 115 18.84 17.58 -11.20
C THR A 115 18.53 16.29 -11.98
N ILE A 116 17.29 15.81 -11.92
CA ILE A 116 16.85 14.60 -12.66
C ILE A 116 16.96 14.82 -14.17
N LEU A 117 16.53 16.00 -14.66
CA LEU A 117 16.67 16.37 -16.07
C LEU A 117 18.15 16.45 -16.49
N ALA A 118 19.01 17.04 -15.66
CA ALA A 118 20.44 17.11 -15.93
C ALA A 118 21.10 15.74 -16.01
N ASN A 119 20.73 14.81 -15.12
CA ASN A 119 21.23 13.43 -15.15
C ASN A 119 20.81 12.71 -16.45
N GLU A 120 19.59 12.96 -16.93
CA GLU A 120 19.15 12.38 -18.19
C GLU A 120 19.83 13.03 -19.40
N MET A 121 20.13 14.33 -19.35
CA MET A 121 20.98 14.98 -20.35
C MET A 121 22.39 14.37 -20.34
N ASP A 122 22.98 14.12 -19.17
CA ASP A 122 24.30 13.53 -19.02
C ASP A 122 24.38 12.11 -19.61
N ARG A 123 23.28 11.33 -19.52
CA ARG A 123 23.18 10.03 -20.20
C ARG A 123 23.34 10.14 -21.73
N HIS A 124 23.07 11.32 -22.29
CA HIS A 124 23.25 11.66 -23.69
C HIS A 124 24.45 12.59 -23.93
N TYR A 125 25.49 12.54 -23.08
CA TYR A 125 26.65 13.44 -23.14
C TYR A 125 27.31 13.54 -24.52
N TYR A 126 27.24 12.47 -25.34
CA TYR A 126 27.76 12.45 -26.71
C TYR A 126 27.17 13.57 -27.60
N LEU A 127 26.00 14.12 -27.26
CA LEU A 127 25.43 15.27 -27.97
C LEU A 127 26.31 16.53 -27.83
N LYS A 128 27.06 16.68 -26.73
CA LYS A 128 27.95 17.83 -26.51
C LYS A 128 28.99 18.00 -27.62
N THR A 129 29.44 16.89 -28.21
CA THR A 129 30.43 16.86 -29.28
C THR A 129 29.85 16.36 -30.60
N SER A 130 28.52 16.33 -30.75
CA SER A 130 27.86 15.83 -31.95
C SER A 130 28.09 16.76 -33.15
N ASP A 131 28.61 16.22 -34.25
CA ASP A 131 28.78 16.97 -35.51
C ASP A 131 27.45 17.34 -36.17
N ALA A 132 26.37 16.62 -35.86
CA ALA A 132 25.03 16.92 -36.36
C ALA A 132 24.34 18.10 -35.65
N LEU A 133 24.93 18.63 -34.58
CA LEU A 133 24.36 19.73 -33.78
C LEU A 133 25.09 21.03 -34.06
N THR A 134 24.34 22.14 -34.09
CA THR A 134 24.93 23.49 -34.20
C THR A 134 25.62 23.89 -32.89
N ASP A 135 26.45 24.92 -32.94
CA ASP A 135 27.09 25.46 -31.72
C ASP A 135 26.07 25.98 -30.72
N GLU A 136 24.94 26.52 -31.20
CA GLU A 136 23.80 26.94 -30.36
C GLU A 136 23.12 25.75 -29.67
N ASP A 137 22.89 24.65 -30.41
CA ASP A 137 22.35 23.41 -29.84
C ASP A 137 23.25 22.86 -28.73
N LYS A 138 24.57 22.85 -28.98
CA LYS A 138 25.59 22.40 -28.02
C LYS A 138 25.66 23.32 -26.79
N ALA A 139 25.59 24.63 -26.99
CA ALA A 139 25.54 25.60 -25.89
C ALA A 139 24.30 25.44 -25.02
N TYR A 140 23.13 25.22 -25.65
CA TYR A 140 21.90 24.91 -24.93
C TYR A 140 22.02 23.60 -24.13
N PHE A 141 22.51 22.54 -24.76
CA PHE A 141 22.72 21.24 -24.10
C PHE A 141 23.67 21.37 -22.90
N ALA A 142 24.78 22.10 -23.06
CA ALA A 142 25.72 22.38 -21.99
C ALA A 142 25.08 23.15 -20.82
N LYS A 143 24.15 24.07 -21.10
CA LYS A 143 23.38 24.77 -20.07
C LYS A 143 22.45 23.80 -19.33
N MET A 144 21.75 22.91 -20.03
CA MET A 144 20.84 21.95 -19.41
C MET A 144 21.56 20.94 -18.50
N LEU A 145 22.80 20.57 -18.81
CA LEU A 145 23.64 19.72 -17.96
C LEU A 145 23.90 20.32 -16.56
N THR A 146 23.72 21.62 -16.37
CA THR A 146 23.88 22.25 -15.04
C THR A 146 22.72 21.95 -14.10
N GLY A 147 21.54 21.58 -14.62
CA GLY A 147 20.33 21.38 -13.83
C GLY A 147 19.72 22.65 -13.23
N THR A 148 20.24 23.84 -13.59
CA THR A 148 19.80 25.13 -13.05
C THR A 148 19.14 26.01 -14.11
N ASP A 149 18.71 25.46 -15.25
CA ASP A 149 17.99 26.25 -16.25
C ASP A 149 16.66 26.76 -15.66
N GLU A 150 16.31 28.00 -15.96
CA GLU A 150 15.04 28.59 -15.53
C GLU A 150 13.87 27.99 -16.30
N ASN A 151 14.09 27.61 -17.57
CA ASN A 151 13.09 27.02 -18.46
C ASN A 151 13.19 25.49 -18.52
N ILE A 152 12.87 24.83 -17.41
CA ILE A 152 12.86 23.37 -17.34
C ILE A 152 11.65 22.72 -18.04
N GLU A 153 10.58 23.49 -18.30
CA GLU A 153 9.35 22.97 -18.92
C GLU A 153 9.58 22.50 -20.36
N ASP A 154 10.54 23.10 -21.08
CA ASP A 154 10.85 22.72 -22.45
C ASP A 154 11.95 21.65 -22.58
N SER A 155 12.59 21.26 -21.48
CA SER A 155 13.82 20.48 -21.50
C SER A 155 13.67 19.11 -22.18
N ILE A 156 12.57 18.40 -21.93
CA ILE A 156 12.33 17.07 -22.53
C ILE A 156 12.10 17.18 -24.04
N ARG A 157 11.27 18.14 -24.46
CA ARG A 157 11.00 18.40 -25.88
C ARG A 157 12.30 18.78 -26.59
N LYS A 158 13.10 19.66 -25.99
CA LYS A 158 14.37 20.09 -26.56
C LYS A 158 15.39 18.96 -26.63
N LEU A 159 15.51 18.11 -25.61
CA LEU A 159 16.34 16.91 -25.68
C LEU A 159 15.89 15.98 -26.82
N SER A 160 14.58 15.75 -26.97
CA SER A 160 14.05 14.93 -28.08
C SER A 160 14.37 15.51 -29.46
N GLN A 161 14.38 16.85 -29.61
CA GLN A 161 14.84 17.53 -30.82
C GLN A 161 16.33 17.28 -31.09
N LEU A 162 17.18 17.40 -30.07
CA LEU A 162 18.63 17.17 -30.22
C LEU A 162 18.93 15.72 -30.60
N LEU A 163 18.23 14.76 -29.97
CA LEU A 163 18.32 13.35 -30.31
C LEU A 163 17.86 13.08 -31.75
N TYR A 164 16.78 13.74 -32.19
CA TYR A 164 16.32 13.64 -33.57
C TYR A 164 17.35 14.17 -34.56
N LYS A 165 17.95 15.34 -34.30
CA LYS A 165 19.01 15.91 -35.16
C LYS A 165 20.22 14.96 -35.26
N HIS A 166 20.61 14.33 -34.16
CA HIS A 166 21.77 13.43 -34.13
C HIS A 166 21.48 12.06 -34.78
N HIS A 167 20.35 11.42 -34.44
CA HIS A 167 20.05 10.05 -34.86
C HIS A 167 19.15 9.95 -36.10
N GLY A 168 18.51 11.04 -36.53
CA GLY A 168 17.49 11.04 -37.58
C GLY A 168 16.21 10.28 -37.21
N LYS A 169 15.99 9.99 -35.93
CA LYS A 169 14.88 9.19 -35.39
C LYS A 169 14.15 9.93 -34.28
N LYS A 170 12.83 9.87 -34.29
CA LYS A 170 11.99 10.41 -33.21
C LYS A 170 12.24 9.61 -31.92
N ALA A 171 12.14 10.29 -30.78
CA ALA A 171 12.46 9.72 -29.48
C ALA A 171 11.25 9.02 -28.83
N VAL A 172 11.54 7.94 -28.11
CA VAL A 172 10.59 7.30 -27.19
C VAL A 172 10.78 7.93 -25.81
N ILE A 173 9.70 8.37 -25.17
CA ILE A 173 9.77 9.04 -23.86
C ILE A 173 9.14 8.15 -22.79
N ILE A 174 9.87 7.86 -21.72
CA ILE A 174 9.41 7.04 -20.61
C ILE A 174 9.46 7.88 -19.33
N ILE A 175 8.32 8.04 -18.67
CA ILE A 175 8.19 8.81 -17.42
C ILE A 175 7.60 7.90 -16.33
N ASP A 176 8.44 7.46 -15.41
CA ASP A 176 8.06 6.60 -14.28
C ASP A 176 7.65 7.45 -13.07
N GLU A 177 6.62 7.00 -12.35
CA GLU A 177 6.08 7.64 -11.14
C GLU A 177 5.68 9.12 -11.31
N TYR A 178 4.93 9.41 -12.39
CA TYR A 178 4.57 10.78 -12.78
C TYR A 178 3.79 11.57 -11.71
N ASP A 179 3.08 10.85 -10.83
CA ASP A 179 2.17 11.40 -9.82
C ASP A 179 2.86 11.69 -8.47
N VAL A 180 4.09 11.23 -8.25
CA VAL A 180 4.86 11.48 -7.00
C VAL A 180 5.10 12.97 -6.72
N PRO A 181 5.53 13.81 -7.69
CA PRO A 181 5.69 15.25 -7.44
C PRO A 181 4.42 15.90 -6.90
N LEU A 182 3.26 15.45 -7.37
CA LEU A 182 1.96 16.02 -7.04
C LEU A 182 1.50 15.58 -5.65
N ASP A 183 1.70 14.32 -5.28
CA ASP A 183 1.47 13.82 -3.92
C ASP A 183 2.28 14.62 -2.90
N LYS A 184 3.59 14.78 -3.16
CA LYS A 184 4.51 15.49 -2.27
C LYS A 184 4.20 16.98 -2.18
N ALA A 185 3.85 17.61 -3.30
CA ALA A 185 3.42 18.99 -3.32
C ALA A 185 2.12 19.23 -2.55
N TYR A 186 1.19 18.28 -2.60
CA TYR A 186 -0.04 18.32 -1.81
C TYR A 186 0.24 18.20 -0.31
N GLN A 187 1.09 17.26 0.10
CA GLN A 187 1.47 17.07 1.50
C GLN A 187 2.19 18.29 2.11
N ASN A 188 2.98 19.01 1.29
CA ASN A 188 3.78 20.15 1.74
C ASN A 188 3.19 21.53 1.35
N GLY A 189 1.97 21.58 0.79
CA GLY A 189 1.23 22.83 0.60
C GLY A 189 1.60 23.68 -0.62
N TYR A 190 2.30 23.13 -1.62
CA TYR A 190 2.67 23.83 -2.88
C TYR A 190 2.11 23.15 -4.15
N TYR A 191 0.95 22.50 -4.01
CA TYR A 191 0.33 21.69 -5.06
C TYR A 191 0.06 22.45 -6.37
N ARG A 192 -0.44 23.69 -6.29
CA ARG A 192 -0.83 24.46 -7.48
C ARG A 192 0.37 24.81 -8.36
N GLU A 193 1.48 25.18 -7.73
CA GLU A 193 2.75 25.49 -8.37
C GLU A 193 3.30 24.25 -9.08
N MET A 194 3.27 23.09 -8.41
CA MET A 194 3.71 21.83 -9.01
C MET A 194 2.82 21.37 -10.17
N VAL A 195 1.50 21.51 -10.05
CA VAL A 195 0.56 21.23 -11.15
C VAL A 195 0.90 22.08 -12.37
N SER A 196 1.15 23.39 -12.17
CA SER A 196 1.51 24.28 -13.28
C SER A 196 2.80 23.83 -13.98
N LEU A 197 3.82 23.48 -13.20
CA LEU A 197 5.11 23.04 -13.70
C LEU A 197 5.03 21.72 -14.48
N ILE A 198 4.40 20.69 -13.91
CA ILE A 198 4.25 19.38 -14.55
C ILE A 198 3.38 19.50 -15.80
N ARG A 199 2.33 20.32 -15.77
CA ARG A 199 1.49 20.61 -16.95
C ARG A 199 2.30 21.26 -18.07
N GLY A 200 3.14 22.25 -17.76
CA GLY A 200 4.03 22.89 -18.74
C GLY A 200 5.00 21.88 -19.35
N LEU A 201 5.68 21.11 -18.50
CA LEU A 201 6.62 20.07 -18.90
C LEU A 201 5.99 19.01 -19.81
N PHE A 202 4.85 18.44 -19.40
CA PHE A 202 4.18 17.38 -20.16
C PHE A 202 3.49 17.93 -21.41
N GLY A 203 2.97 19.16 -21.37
CA GLY A 203 2.41 19.84 -22.54
C GLY A 203 3.44 19.95 -23.66
N GLN A 204 4.65 20.41 -23.34
CA GLN A 204 5.75 20.51 -24.31
C GLN A 204 6.25 19.14 -24.77
N ALA A 205 6.41 18.19 -23.86
CA ALA A 205 7.01 16.89 -24.17
C ALA A 205 6.08 15.93 -24.93
N LEU A 206 4.78 15.92 -24.59
CA LEU A 206 3.83 14.86 -24.96
C LEU A 206 2.73 15.31 -25.92
N LYS A 207 2.53 16.62 -26.12
CA LYS A 207 1.53 17.16 -27.06
C LYS A 207 2.17 17.91 -28.21
N THR A 208 2.95 18.94 -27.91
CA THR A 208 3.53 19.85 -28.91
C THR A 208 4.95 19.45 -29.27
N ASN A 209 5.15 18.14 -29.53
CA ASN A 209 6.47 17.57 -29.79
C ASN A 209 6.51 16.76 -31.08
N ASP A 210 6.93 17.40 -32.18
CA ASP A 210 7.10 16.73 -33.48
C ASP A 210 8.17 15.62 -33.47
N TYR A 211 9.03 15.63 -32.44
CA TYR A 211 10.13 14.68 -32.26
C TYR A 211 9.77 13.50 -31.35
N LEU A 212 8.53 13.41 -30.87
CA LEU A 212 8.01 12.27 -30.12
C LEU A 212 7.59 11.14 -31.08
N GLN A 213 8.04 9.91 -30.78
CA GLN A 213 7.58 8.71 -31.46
C GLN A 213 6.39 8.06 -30.73
N PHE A 214 6.55 7.80 -29.44
CA PHE A 214 5.50 7.43 -28.49
C PHE A 214 6.04 7.56 -27.05
N ALA A 215 5.14 7.60 -26.08
CA ALA A 215 5.50 7.73 -24.68
C ALA A 215 4.77 6.74 -23.75
N PHE A 216 5.47 6.33 -22.69
CA PHE A 216 4.92 5.53 -21.59
C PHE A 216 5.05 6.29 -20.29
N LEU A 217 3.95 6.35 -19.55
CA LEU A 217 3.89 6.92 -18.21
C LEU A 217 3.42 5.87 -17.22
N THR A 218 3.91 5.95 -15.99
CA THR A 218 3.40 5.11 -14.89
C THR A 218 3.10 5.93 -13.65
N GLY A 219 2.06 5.55 -12.92
CA GLY A 219 1.72 6.12 -11.62
C GLY A 219 0.77 5.23 -10.84
N CYS A 220 0.38 5.67 -9.64
CA CYS A 220 -0.64 5.00 -8.84
C CYS A 220 -2.02 5.58 -9.12
N LEU A 221 -2.16 6.90 -9.05
CA LEU A 221 -3.41 7.59 -9.30
C LEU A 221 -3.51 8.03 -10.76
N ARG A 222 -4.73 8.18 -11.24
CA ARG A 222 -5.03 8.93 -12.45
C ARG A 222 -5.39 10.35 -12.06
N VAL A 223 -4.41 11.25 -12.13
CA VAL A 223 -4.63 12.68 -11.89
C VAL A 223 -5.60 13.19 -12.94
N SER A 224 -6.65 13.91 -12.50
CA SER A 224 -7.72 14.40 -13.39
C SER A 224 -7.19 15.08 -14.64
N LYS A 225 -7.92 14.89 -15.76
CA LYS A 225 -7.66 15.57 -17.02
C LYS A 225 -7.78 17.08 -16.93
N GLU A 226 -8.49 17.60 -15.92
CA GLU A 226 -8.65 19.04 -15.70
C GLU A 226 -7.50 19.68 -14.89
N SER A 227 -6.52 18.88 -14.44
CA SER A 227 -5.35 19.34 -13.69
C SER A 227 -4.09 19.43 -14.58
N ILE A 228 -3.30 18.37 -14.65
CA ILE A 228 -2.02 18.36 -15.40
C ILE A 228 -2.18 17.96 -16.86
N PHE A 229 -3.27 17.26 -17.20
CA PHE A 229 -3.55 16.83 -18.57
C PHE A 229 -4.50 17.77 -19.29
N THR A 230 -4.75 18.97 -18.75
CA THR A 230 -5.65 19.94 -19.39
C THR A 230 -5.06 20.36 -20.72
N GLY A 231 -5.76 20.00 -21.80
CA GLY A 231 -5.29 20.16 -23.16
C GLY A 231 -4.53 18.95 -23.73
N LEU A 232 -4.09 17.98 -22.94
CA LEU A 232 -3.51 16.71 -23.39
C LEU A 232 -4.63 15.68 -23.61
N ASN A 233 -5.26 15.74 -24.79
CA ASN A 233 -6.36 14.85 -25.17
C ASN A 233 -5.91 13.51 -25.81
N ASN A 234 -4.60 13.25 -25.92
CA ASN A 234 -4.02 12.09 -26.61
C ASN A 234 -3.66 10.90 -25.69
N PHE A 235 -4.00 10.95 -24.38
CA PHE A 235 -3.68 9.86 -23.45
C PHE A 235 -4.60 8.65 -23.60
N LYS A 236 -3.98 7.48 -23.82
CA LYS A 236 -4.57 6.17 -23.58
C LYS A 236 -4.28 5.75 -22.14
N VAL A 237 -5.29 5.78 -21.28
CA VAL A 237 -5.13 5.40 -19.87
C VAL A 237 -5.51 3.94 -19.66
N LEU A 238 -4.58 3.16 -19.10
CA LEU A 238 -4.69 1.73 -18.83
C LEU A 238 -4.66 1.52 -17.31
N SER A 239 -5.84 1.55 -16.69
CA SER A 239 -6.00 1.39 -15.23
C SER A 239 -6.14 -0.08 -14.81
N ILE A 240 -6.19 -0.36 -13.51
CA ILE A 240 -6.49 -1.69 -12.95
C ILE A 240 -7.86 -2.24 -13.39
N MET A 241 -8.75 -1.40 -13.91
CA MET A 241 -10.04 -1.85 -14.46
C MET A 241 -9.94 -2.33 -15.90
N ASP A 242 -8.84 -2.05 -16.60
CA ASP A 242 -8.63 -2.42 -17.99
C ASP A 242 -8.17 -3.89 -18.08
N SER A 243 -8.82 -4.67 -18.94
CA SER A 243 -8.47 -6.07 -19.19
C SER A 243 -7.28 -6.25 -20.13
N ARG A 244 -6.76 -5.16 -20.70
CA ARG A 244 -5.51 -5.20 -21.43
C ARG A 244 -4.38 -5.09 -20.42
N PHE A 245 -3.33 -5.89 -20.59
CA PHE A 245 -2.13 -5.85 -19.74
C PHE A 245 -2.38 -6.19 -18.26
N ASP A 246 -3.46 -6.92 -17.95
CA ASP A 246 -3.83 -7.27 -16.58
C ASP A 246 -2.85 -8.23 -15.90
N GLU A 247 -2.27 -9.15 -16.66
CA GLU A 247 -1.21 -10.05 -16.17
C GLU A 247 0.22 -9.46 -16.22
N GLN A 248 0.40 -8.29 -16.84
CA GLN A 248 1.75 -7.72 -17.06
C GLN A 248 2.28 -6.94 -15.85
N PHE A 249 1.44 -6.70 -14.85
CA PHE A 249 1.80 -6.01 -13.61
C PHE A 249 1.28 -6.81 -12.42
N GLY A 250 2.18 -7.48 -11.70
CA GLY A 250 1.83 -8.49 -10.72
C GLY A 250 2.32 -9.88 -11.13
N PHE A 251 2.17 -10.86 -10.24
CA PHE A 251 2.43 -12.27 -10.57
C PHE A 251 1.14 -13.04 -10.67
N THR A 252 1.03 -13.97 -11.62
CA THR A 252 -0.10 -14.90 -11.70
C THR A 252 0.12 -16.11 -10.81
N ASP A 253 -0.94 -16.88 -10.56
CA ASP A 253 -0.88 -18.15 -9.83
C ASP A 253 0.22 -19.09 -10.36
N ASP A 254 0.34 -19.21 -11.69
CA ASP A 254 1.31 -20.11 -12.31
C ASP A 254 2.75 -19.59 -12.16
N GLU A 255 2.95 -18.28 -12.22
CA GLU A 255 4.25 -17.66 -11.98
C GLU A 255 4.72 -17.84 -10.54
N VAL A 256 3.81 -17.68 -9.56
CA VAL A 256 4.10 -17.89 -8.13
C VAL A 256 4.39 -19.36 -7.85
N LYS A 257 3.60 -20.29 -8.40
CA LYS A 257 3.88 -21.74 -8.28
C LYS A 257 5.24 -22.10 -8.86
N ASN A 258 5.57 -21.59 -10.04
CA ASN A 258 6.86 -21.84 -10.69
C ASN A 258 8.03 -21.24 -9.90
N LEU A 259 7.86 -20.04 -9.33
CA LEU A 259 8.85 -19.42 -8.44
C LEU A 259 9.08 -20.30 -7.21
N LEU A 260 8.04 -20.63 -6.45
CA LEU A 260 8.15 -21.48 -5.25
C LEU A 260 8.77 -22.85 -5.58
N ALA A 261 8.30 -23.51 -6.64
CA ALA A 261 8.84 -24.80 -7.07
C ALA A 261 10.32 -24.72 -7.45
N SER A 262 10.75 -23.63 -8.09
CA SER A 262 12.15 -23.39 -8.45
C SER A 262 13.06 -23.36 -7.22
N TYR A 263 12.57 -22.87 -6.07
CA TYR A 263 13.33 -22.82 -4.82
C TYR A 263 13.05 -23.99 -3.86
N GLY A 264 12.26 -24.99 -4.28
CA GLY A 264 11.92 -26.14 -3.43
C GLY A 264 10.86 -25.84 -2.37
N LEU A 265 10.11 -24.76 -2.53
CA LEU A 265 9.14 -24.22 -1.56
C LEU A 265 7.68 -24.43 -2.01
N ALA A 266 7.42 -25.39 -2.90
CA ALA A 266 6.09 -25.61 -3.48
C ALA A 266 4.98 -25.86 -2.44
N SER A 267 5.34 -26.44 -1.28
CA SER A 267 4.41 -26.65 -0.16
C SER A 267 3.87 -25.36 0.45
N HIS A 268 4.60 -24.25 0.32
CA HIS A 268 4.23 -22.92 0.85
C HIS A 268 3.29 -22.14 -0.09
N PHE A 269 2.76 -22.75 -1.15
CA PHE A 269 1.82 -22.07 -2.04
C PHE A 269 0.49 -21.68 -1.36
N PRO A 270 -0.18 -22.54 -0.55
CA PRO A 270 -1.47 -22.20 0.05
C PRO A 270 -1.43 -20.96 0.96
N GLU A 271 -0.41 -20.87 1.82
CA GLU A 271 -0.17 -19.71 2.70
C GLU A 271 0.28 -18.47 1.92
N THR A 272 1.10 -18.61 0.87
CA THR A 272 1.45 -17.49 -0.03
C THR A 272 0.19 -16.92 -0.70
N LYS A 273 -0.73 -17.79 -1.13
CA LYS A 273 -2.01 -17.40 -1.72
C LYS A 273 -2.93 -16.71 -0.71
N GLU A 274 -3.04 -17.23 0.50
CA GLU A 274 -3.85 -16.60 1.56
C GLU A 274 -3.37 -15.18 1.89
N TRP A 275 -2.04 -14.96 1.89
CA TRP A 275 -1.45 -13.70 2.33
C TRP A 275 -1.28 -12.65 1.25
N TYR A 276 -0.93 -13.04 0.01
CA TYR A 276 -0.42 -12.09 -0.99
C TYR A 276 -1.18 -12.09 -2.34
N ASP A 277 -2.15 -13.00 -2.54
CA ASP A 277 -3.06 -13.02 -3.72
C ASP A 277 -4.18 -11.97 -3.58
N GLY A 278 -5.16 -11.95 -4.49
CA GLY A 278 -6.46 -11.30 -4.29
C GLY A 278 -6.62 -9.95 -4.97
N TYR A 279 -5.64 -9.50 -5.76
CA TYR A 279 -5.77 -8.31 -6.57
C TYR A 279 -6.35 -8.67 -7.94
N HIS A 280 -7.57 -8.19 -8.22
CA HIS A 280 -8.28 -8.52 -9.45
C HIS A 280 -8.15 -7.36 -10.44
N PHE A 281 -7.14 -7.42 -11.30
CA PHE A 281 -6.88 -6.44 -12.35
C PHE A 281 -7.51 -6.93 -13.65
N GLY A 282 -8.28 -6.08 -14.34
CA GLY A 282 -8.88 -6.50 -15.61
C GLY A 282 -9.70 -7.78 -15.45
N ASN A 283 -9.24 -8.90 -16.03
CA ASN A 283 -9.81 -10.23 -15.83
C ASN A 283 -8.87 -11.22 -15.12
N ALA A 284 -7.72 -10.76 -14.63
CA ALA A 284 -6.70 -11.58 -13.99
C ALA A 284 -6.64 -11.35 -12.47
N ASP A 285 -6.42 -12.43 -11.74
CA ASP A 285 -6.01 -12.38 -10.34
C ASP A 285 -4.48 -12.40 -10.27
N VAL A 286 -3.93 -11.43 -9.55
CA VAL A 286 -2.49 -11.25 -9.43
C VAL A 286 -2.07 -11.01 -7.99
N TYR A 287 -0.82 -11.38 -7.72
CA TYR A 287 -0.13 -11.18 -6.46
C TYR A 287 0.71 -9.91 -6.54
N CYS A 288 0.94 -9.27 -5.39
CA CYS A 288 1.95 -8.23 -5.30
C CYS A 288 3.37 -8.84 -5.41
N PRO A 289 4.17 -8.45 -6.42
CA PRO A 289 5.51 -9.00 -6.64
C PRO A 289 6.46 -8.85 -5.46
N TRP A 290 6.42 -7.70 -4.78
CA TRP A 290 7.30 -7.42 -3.65
C TRP A 290 7.02 -8.38 -2.50
N ASP A 291 5.75 -8.57 -2.14
CA ASP A 291 5.39 -9.36 -0.97
C ASP A 291 5.74 -10.84 -1.20
N VAL A 292 5.49 -11.37 -2.40
CA VAL A 292 5.91 -12.73 -2.80
C VAL A 292 7.44 -12.87 -2.81
N ILE A 293 8.18 -11.95 -3.43
CA ILE A 293 9.65 -12.05 -3.50
C ILE A 293 10.29 -12.02 -2.11
N ASN A 294 9.83 -11.15 -1.21
CA ASN A 294 10.36 -11.09 0.16
C ASN A 294 10.02 -12.38 0.93
N TYR A 295 8.81 -12.91 0.79
CA TYR A 295 8.46 -14.16 1.47
C TYR A 295 9.31 -15.35 1.01
N VAL A 296 9.53 -15.48 -0.30
CA VAL A 296 10.40 -16.54 -0.84
C VAL A 296 11.86 -16.35 -0.39
N ASP A 297 12.32 -15.11 -0.24
CA ASP A 297 13.66 -14.80 0.26
C ASP A 297 13.83 -15.22 1.73
N GLU A 298 12.85 -14.91 2.59
CA GLU A 298 12.86 -15.34 3.98
C GLU A 298 12.77 -16.88 4.10
N LEU A 299 11.91 -17.53 3.32
CA LEU A 299 11.78 -18.99 3.30
C LEU A 299 13.07 -19.69 2.82
N ASN A 300 13.82 -19.07 1.92
CA ASN A 300 15.12 -19.59 1.48
C ASN A 300 16.15 -19.60 2.62
N TYR A 301 16.02 -18.70 3.60
CA TYR A 301 16.86 -18.65 4.79
C TYR A 301 16.31 -19.57 5.89
N ASP A 302 15.01 -19.52 6.15
CA ASP A 302 14.31 -20.30 7.18
C ASP A 302 12.92 -20.75 6.68
N GLN A 303 12.77 -22.04 6.37
CA GLN A 303 11.51 -22.62 5.89
C GLN A 303 10.40 -22.68 6.95
N THR A 304 10.69 -22.30 8.20
CA THR A 304 9.69 -22.24 9.27
C THR A 304 9.11 -20.84 9.47
N VAL A 305 9.61 -19.84 8.74
CA VAL A 305 9.12 -18.47 8.83
C VAL A 305 7.66 -18.41 8.38
N GLU A 306 6.83 -17.73 9.17
CA GLU A 306 5.45 -17.45 8.79
C GLU A 306 5.38 -16.23 7.86
N PRO A 307 4.37 -16.13 6.98
CA PRO A 307 4.13 -14.93 6.18
C PRO A 307 4.00 -13.67 7.05
N GLN A 308 4.46 -12.52 6.54
CA GLN A 308 4.52 -11.26 7.28
C GLN A 308 3.90 -10.10 6.49
N ASP A 309 3.81 -8.94 7.14
CA ASP A 309 3.32 -7.70 6.53
C ASP A 309 4.49 -6.90 5.94
N TYR A 310 4.67 -6.99 4.63
CA TYR A 310 5.63 -6.23 3.85
C TYR A 310 5.05 -4.90 3.37
N TRP A 311 3.72 -4.81 3.20
CA TRP A 311 2.97 -3.64 2.72
C TRP A 311 3.01 -2.44 3.69
N SER A 312 3.00 -2.70 5.00
CA SER A 312 3.00 -1.72 6.10
C SER A 312 4.14 -0.70 6.06
N ASN A 313 5.26 -1.02 5.41
CA ASN A 313 6.41 -0.12 5.30
C ASN A 313 6.34 0.81 4.07
N SER A 314 5.22 0.80 3.33
CA SER A 314 5.01 1.74 2.22
C SER A 314 4.51 3.10 2.70
N SER A 315 5.00 4.19 2.09
CA SER A 315 4.61 5.58 2.45
C SER A 315 3.15 5.94 2.14
N GLY A 316 2.32 4.99 1.69
CA GLY A 316 0.93 5.21 1.31
C GLY A 316 -0.10 4.99 2.42
N ASN A 317 0.30 4.45 3.58
CA ASN A 317 -0.65 4.00 4.62
C ASN A 317 -1.44 5.12 5.30
N ALA A 318 -1.06 6.38 5.07
CA ALA A 318 -1.79 7.53 5.54
C ALA A 318 -3.25 7.55 5.03
N ILE A 319 -3.54 7.00 3.85
CA ILE A 319 -4.89 7.03 3.29
C ILE A 319 -5.89 6.18 4.11
N VAL A 320 -5.46 5.01 4.59
CA VAL A 320 -6.29 4.15 5.45
C VAL A 320 -6.60 4.88 6.75
N ARG A 321 -5.59 5.52 7.34
CA ARG A 321 -5.79 6.32 8.56
C ARG A 321 -6.73 7.51 8.32
N ARG A 322 -6.54 8.24 7.22
CA ARG A 322 -7.43 9.35 6.81
C ARG A 322 -8.88 8.91 6.63
N LEU A 323 -9.13 7.73 6.04
CA LEU A 323 -10.48 7.16 5.94
C LEU A 323 -11.07 6.93 7.33
N ILE A 324 -10.32 6.29 8.23
CA ILE A 324 -10.76 5.98 9.60
C ILE A 324 -11.05 7.27 10.38
N ASP A 325 -10.17 8.27 10.29
CA ASP A 325 -10.32 9.55 10.98
C ASP A 325 -11.58 10.32 10.54
N LYS A 326 -12.00 10.15 9.28
CA LYS A 326 -13.18 10.80 8.68
C LYS A 326 -14.43 9.93 8.66
N ALA A 327 -14.37 8.70 9.17
CA ALA A 327 -15.45 7.74 9.05
C ALA A 327 -16.66 8.14 9.89
N ASP A 328 -17.79 8.37 9.21
CA ASP A 328 -19.11 8.46 9.84
C ASP A 328 -19.69 7.07 10.17
N VAL A 329 -20.88 7.00 10.74
CA VAL A 329 -21.51 5.73 11.16
C VAL A 329 -21.62 4.74 9.99
N GLN A 330 -21.98 5.22 8.80
CA GLN A 330 -22.09 4.38 7.61
C GLN A 330 -20.71 3.88 7.15
N THR A 331 -19.72 4.77 7.07
CA THR A 331 -18.36 4.41 6.67
C THR A 331 -17.74 3.42 7.64
N LYS A 332 -18.01 3.57 8.94
CA LYS A 332 -17.57 2.60 9.96
C LYS A 332 -18.19 1.23 9.68
N ASP A 333 -19.50 1.12 9.47
CA ASP A 333 -20.16 -0.13 9.12
C ASP A 333 -19.56 -0.79 7.87
N GLU A 334 -19.30 0.00 6.84
CA GLU A 334 -18.65 -0.47 5.61
C GLU A 334 -17.24 -1.02 5.85
N ILE A 335 -16.44 -0.36 6.70
CA ILE A 335 -15.13 -0.87 7.12
C ILE A 335 -15.27 -2.16 7.95
N GLU A 336 -16.24 -2.24 8.86
CA GLU A 336 -16.52 -3.45 9.66
C GLU A 336 -16.84 -4.64 8.74
N ARG A 337 -17.68 -4.42 7.71
CA ARG A 337 -18.06 -5.43 6.70
C ARG A 337 -16.87 -5.89 5.86
N LEU A 338 -16.03 -4.95 5.40
CA LEU A 338 -14.79 -5.27 4.67
C LEU A 338 -13.85 -6.16 5.50
N ILE A 339 -13.67 -5.85 6.78
CA ILE A 339 -12.86 -6.66 7.70
C ILE A 339 -13.45 -8.05 7.93
N ALA A 340 -14.78 -8.16 7.93
CA ALA A 340 -15.50 -9.44 7.97
C ALA A 340 -15.36 -10.28 6.68
N GLY A 341 -14.69 -9.75 5.65
CA GLY A 341 -14.53 -10.42 4.35
C GLY A 341 -15.71 -10.20 3.41
N GLU A 342 -16.64 -9.30 3.73
CA GLU A 342 -17.75 -8.95 2.86
C GLU A 342 -17.35 -7.89 1.82
N CYS A 343 -18.20 -7.73 0.80
CA CYS A 343 -18.08 -6.66 -0.18
C CYS A 343 -18.92 -5.43 0.19
N ILE A 344 -18.44 -4.25 -0.16
CA ILE A 344 -19.21 -3.01 -0.19
C ILE A 344 -19.40 -2.53 -1.63
N GLU A 345 -20.51 -1.86 -1.90
CA GLU A 345 -20.83 -1.39 -3.26
C GLU A 345 -20.59 0.12 -3.34
N LYS A 346 -19.69 0.54 -4.24
CA LYS A 346 -19.31 1.95 -4.39
C LYS A 346 -19.32 2.37 -5.85
N GLU A 347 -19.75 3.60 -6.08
CA GLU A 347 -19.47 4.32 -7.30
C GLU A 347 -18.06 4.92 -7.17
N LEU A 348 -17.21 4.65 -8.15
CA LEU A 348 -15.82 5.08 -8.12
C LEU A 348 -15.57 6.18 -9.14
N SER A 349 -15.01 7.29 -8.68
CA SER A 349 -14.38 8.22 -9.59
C SER A 349 -13.05 7.63 -10.07
N GLN A 350 -12.91 7.49 -11.39
CA GLN A 350 -11.66 7.05 -12.02
C GLN A 350 -10.67 8.19 -12.21
N GLU A 351 -11.12 9.44 -12.11
CA GLU A 351 -10.32 10.64 -12.26
C GLU A 351 -10.40 11.44 -10.97
N LEU A 352 -9.26 11.66 -10.31
CA LEU A 352 -9.19 12.40 -9.06
C LEU A 352 -7.97 13.30 -9.06
N THR A 353 -8.09 14.45 -8.42
CA THR A 353 -6.93 15.28 -8.07
C THR A 353 -6.59 15.13 -6.59
N TYR A 354 -5.33 15.40 -6.22
CA TYR A 354 -4.91 15.30 -4.81
C TYR A 354 -5.67 16.31 -3.92
N ASP A 355 -6.06 17.47 -4.45
CA ASP A 355 -6.87 18.47 -3.74
C ASP A 355 -8.36 18.11 -3.62
N GLU A 356 -8.83 17.10 -4.35
CA GLU A 356 -10.19 16.56 -4.24
C GLU A 356 -10.32 15.41 -3.24
N LEU A 357 -9.20 14.77 -2.86
CA LEU A 357 -9.19 13.58 -2.00
C LEU A 357 -10.02 13.76 -0.74
N ASP A 358 -9.90 14.95 -0.13
CA ASP A 358 -10.49 15.26 1.15
C ASP A 358 -11.88 15.90 1.07
N LYS A 359 -12.41 16.16 -0.14
CA LYS A 359 -13.73 16.80 -0.34
C LYS A 359 -14.92 15.88 -0.01
N ASN A 360 -14.78 14.57 -0.22
CA ASN A 360 -15.81 13.56 0.04
C ASN A 360 -15.17 12.20 0.35
N ILE A 361 -15.76 11.45 1.29
CA ILE A 361 -15.36 10.07 1.63
C ILE A 361 -15.36 9.14 0.40
N GLY A 362 -16.24 9.38 -0.58
CA GLY A 362 -16.27 8.67 -1.86
C GLY A 362 -14.92 8.65 -2.59
N ASN A 363 -14.18 9.76 -2.53
CA ASN A 363 -12.88 9.87 -3.18
C ASN A 363 -11.82 9.02 -2.48
N LEU A 364 -11.91 8.87 -1.16
CA LEU A 364 -11.02 7.98 -0.41
C LEU A 364 -11.23 6.51 -0.79
N TRP A 365 -12.48 6.08 -1.05
CA TRP A 365 -12.76 4.73 -1.56
C TRP A 365 -12.12 4.48 -2.93
N SER A 366 -12.21 5.44 -3.85
CA SER A 366 -11.52 5.39 -5.15
C SER A 366 -10.00 5.29 -5.02
N VAL A 367 -9.42 6.02 -4.07
CA VAL A 367 -7.97 6.02 -3.85
C VAL A 367 -7.52 4.70 -3.25
N LEU A 368 -8.23 4.20 -2.23
CA LEU A 368 -7.95 2.88 -1.65
C LEU A 368 -7.99 1.78 -2.70
N PHE A 369 -8.95 1.84 -3.62
CA PHE A 369 -9.03 0.91 -4.75
C PHE A 369 -7.84 1.04 -5.71
N THR A 370 -7.57 2.24 -6.23
CA THR A 370 -6.50 2.47 -7.22
C THR A 370 -5.09 2.26 -6.66
N THR A 371 -4.90 2.41 -5.35
CA THR A 371 -3.62 2.20 -4.66
C THR A 371 -3.44 0.79 -4.08
N GLY A 372 -4.41 -0.10 -4.26
CA GLY A 372 -4.30 -1.53 -3.92
C GLY A 372 -4.71 -1.91 -2.49
N TYR A 373 -5.32 -1.01 -1.71
CA TYR A 373 -5.90 -1.40 -0.42
C TYR A 373 -7.25 -2.11 -0.58
N LEU A 374 -7.90 -1.95 -1.73
CA LEU A 374 -9.13 -2.65 -2.08
C LEU A 374 -9.00 -3.25 -3.48
N THR A 375 -9.70 -4.35 -3.68
CA THR A 375 -9.83 -5.07 -4.96
C THR A 375 -11.30 -5.08 -5.40
N LYS A 376 -11.56 -5.46 -6.65
CA LYS A 376 -12.93 -5.61 -7.16
C LYS A 376 -13.35 -7.07 -7.10
N GLN A 377 -14.60 -7.33 -6.70
CA GLN A 377 -15.27 -8.64 -6.78
C GLN A 377 -16.53 -8.53 -7.64
N GLY A 378 -16.33 -8.06 -8.87
CA GLY A 378 -17.38 -7.85 -9.85
C GLY A 378 -18.04 -6.47 -9.79
N ARG A 379 -19.17 -6.38 -10.48
CA ARG A 379 -19.97 -5.15 -10.63
C ARG A 379 -21.45 -5.46 -10.45
N THR A 380 -22.18 -4.51 -9.92
CA THR A 380 -23.63 -4.59 -9.83
C THR A 380 -24.29 -4.24 -11.17
N ALA A 381 -25.58 -4.54 -11.31
CA ALA A 381 -26.34 -4.22 -12.52
C ALA A 381 -26.46 -2.71 -12.79
N ASP A 382 -26.46 -1.88 -11.74
CA ASP A 382 -26.45 -0.41 -11.81
C ASP A 382 -25.03 0.18 -12.00
N GLY A 383 -24.01 -0.66 -12.20
CA GLY A 383 -22.66 -0.22 -12.56
C GLY A 383 -21.72 0.10 -11.39
N LYS A 384 -22.15 -0.07 -10.14
CA LYS A 384 -21.29 0.06 -8.96
C LYS A 384 -20.26 -1.06 -8.90
N ILE A 385 -19.11 -0.76 -8.33
CA ILE A 385 -18.04 -1.73 -8.11
C ILE A 385 -18.24 -2.38 -6.74
N ARG A 386 -18.15 -3.70 -6.69
CA ARG A 386 -18.07 -4.44 -5.42
C ARG A 386 -16.63 -4.44 -4.96
N LEU A 387 -16.35 -3.73 -3.87
CA LEU A 387 -15.02 -3.61 -3.28
C LEU A 387 -14.86 -4.60 -2.14
N ALA A 388 -13.69 -5.23 -2.06
CA ALA A 388 -13.27 -6.10 -0.98
C ALA A 388 -11.82 -5.81 -0.58
N ILE A 389 -11.42 -6.26 0.61
CA ILE A 389 -10.00 -6.32 0.99
C ILE A 389 -9.34 -7.49 0.22
N PRO A 390 -8.22 -7.29 -0.48
CA PRO A 390 -7.63 -8.32 -1.35
C PRO A 390 -7.18 -9.56 -0.59
N ASN A 391 -6.50 -9.39 0.54
CA ASN A 391 -5.84 -10.48 1.25
C ASN A 391 -5.63 -10.20 2.73
N LYS A 392 -5.05 -11.19 3.41
CA LYS A 392 -4.78 -11.17 4.84
C LYS A 392 -3.79 -10.08 5.26
N GLU A 393 -2.80 -9.77 4.43
CA GLU A 393 -1.84 -8.70 4.70
C GLU A 393 -2.54 -7.34 4.80
N ILE A 394 -3.34 -6.98 3.79
CA ILE A 394 -4.09 -5.72 3.81
C ILE A 394 -5.14 -5.70 4.92
N LYS A 395 -5.81 -6.83 5.19
CA LYS A 395 -6.73 -6.95 6.32
C LYS A 395 -6.06 -6.64 7.66
N ASN A 396 -4.89 -7.22 7.89
CA ASN A 396 -4.10 -6.99 9.11
C ASN A 396 -3.68 -5.52 9.24
N LEU A 397 -3.34 -4.86 8.14
CA LEU A 397 -3.06 -3.43 8.11
C LEU A 397 -4.26 -2.58 8.54
N PHE A 398 -5.47 -2.84 8.01
CA PHE A 398 -6.68 -2.14 8.46
C PHE A 398 -6.92 -2.31 9.96
N ILE A 399 -6.81 -3.56 10.45
CA ILE A 399 -6.95 -3.90 11.87
C ILE A 399 -5.95 -3.12 12.73
N LYS A 400 -4.69 -3.09 12.32
CA LYS A 400 -3.62 -2.35 13.00
C LYS A 400 -3.93 -0.85 13.04
N LYS A 401 -4.35 -0.25 11.91
CA LYS A 401 -4.66 1.18 11.82
C LYS A 401 -5.87 1.58 12.66
N ILE A 402 -6.88 0.72 12.76
CA ILE A 402 -8.05 0.93 13.63
C ILE A 402 -7.63 0.88 15.10
N ARG A 403 -6.77 -0.08 15.50
CA ARG A 403 -6.25 -0.16 16.87
C ARG A 403 -5.41 1.07 17.25
N GLU A 404 -4.55 1.52 16.34
CA GLU A 404 -3.78 2.77 16.51
C GLU A 404 -4.74 3.97 16.67
N TRP A 405 -5.73 4.09 15.80
CA TRP A 405 -6.74 5.16 15.86
C TRP A 405 -7.52 5.18 17.16
N PHE A 406 -7.96 4.00 17.62
CA PHE A 406 -8.71 3.88 18.86
C PHE A 406 -7.85 4.32 20.06
N ARG A 407 -6.56 3.93 20.09
CA ARG A 407 -5.63 4.36 21.13
C ARG A 407 -5.44 5.88 21.14
N ASP A 408 -5.25 6.49 19.97
CA ASP A 408 -5.02 7.93 19.87
C ASP A 408 -6.27 8.75 20.24
N THR A 409 -7.45 8.30 19.82
CA THR A 409 -8.72 8.99 20.11
C THR A 409 -9.14 8.82 21.56
N SER A 410 -9.01 7.62 22.14
CA SER A 410 -9.31 7.39 23.55
C SER A 410 -8.39 8.19 24.47
N ALA A 411 -7.07 8.27 24.19
CA ALA A 411 -6.12 9.03 25.01
C ALA A 411 -6.50 10.52 25.18
N ASN A 412 -7.24 11.10 24.21
CA ASN A 412 -7.71 12.48 24.28
C ASN A 412 -9.01 12.65 25.11
N ASP A 413 -9.63 11.56 25.56
CA ASP A 413 -10.85 11.53 26.38
C ASP A 413 -10.54 11.40 27.88
N GLY A 414 -9.55 12.17 28.36
CA GLY A 414 -8.94 11.97 29.68
C GLY A 414 -9.94 12.00 30.85
N LYS A 415 -10.98 12.83 30.80
CA LYS A 415 -12.00 12.87 31.87
C LYS A 415 -12.82 11.58 31.92
N ARG A 416 -13.25 11.06 30.76
CA ARG A 416 -14.07 9.84 30.72
C ARG A 416 -13.25 8.60 31.02
N LEU A 417 -11.99 8.56 30.58
CA LEU A 417 -11.06 7.49 30.95
C LEU A 417 -10.76 7.48 32.46
N GLU A 418 -10.65 8.65 33.07
CA GLU A 418 -10.53 8.80 34.52
C GLU A 418 -11.75 8.21 35.23
N GLU A 419 -12.97 8.58 34.79
CA GLU A 419 -14.24 8.01 35.29
C GLU A 419 -14.31 6.50 35.07
N PHE A 420 -13.87 6.00 33.90
CA PHE A 420 -13.85 4.58 33.56
C PHE A 420 -12.96 3.78 34.49
N CYS A 421 -11.70 4.21 34.68
CA CYS A 421 -10.76 3.55 35.56
C CYS A 421 -11.23 3.61 37.03
N ASN A 422 -11.78 4.73 37.47
CA ASN A 422 -12.28 4.86 38.85
C ASN A 422 -13.47 3.92 39.11
N ALA A 423 -14.33 3.65 38.12
CA ALA A 423 -15.43 2.70 38.26
C ALA A 423 -14.95 1.26 38.61
N PHE A 424 -13.77 0.84 38.13
CA PHE A 424 -13.14 -0.43 38.52
C PHE A 424 -12.69 -0.46 39.98
N LEU A 425 -12.23 0.67 40.52
CA LEU A 425 -11.86 0.78 41.93
C LEU A 425 -13.09 0.85 42.84
N GLU A 426 -14.13 1.54 42.38
CA GLU A 426 -15.39 1.76 43.10
C GLU A 426 -16.36 0.57 43.04
N LYS A 427 -16.00 -0.50 42.31
CA LYS A 427 -16.86 -1.68 42.10
C LYS A 427 -18.18 -1.35 41.40
N ASN A 428 -18.21 -0.28 40.61
CA ASN A 428 -19.41 0.19 39.92
C ASN A 428 -19.58 -0.48 38.55
N THR A 429 -20.14 -1.70 38.56
CA THR A 429 -20.32 -2.51 37.35
C THR A 429 -21.19 -1.83 36.29
N GLU A 430 -22.28 -1.17 36.69
CA GLU A 430 -23.18 -0.44 35.79
C GLU A 430 -22.43 0.69 35.06
N LYS A 431 -21.55 1.41 35.77
CA LYS A 431 -20.76 2.47 35.17
C LYS A 431 -19.70 1.93 34.21
N ILE A 432 -19.09 0.79 34.53
CA ILE A 432 -18.17 0.09 33.61
C ILE A 432 -18.92 -0.33 32.35
N GLU A 433 -20.10 -0.96 32.49
CA GLU A 433 -20.95 -1.37 31.34
C GLU A 433 -21.31 -0.17 30.46
N GLN A 434 -21.78 0.93 31.07
CA GLN A 434 -22.13 2.15 30.37
C GLN A 434 -20.95 2.69 29.58
N LEU A 435 -19.84 2.98 30.25
CA LEU A 435 -18.69 3.65 29.63
C LEU A 435 -17.99 2.73 28.62
N PHE A 436 -17.84 1.44 28.92
CA PHE A 436 -17.26 0.49 27.97
C PHE A 436 -18.16 0.32 26.75
N GLY A 437 -19.48 0.19 26.94
CA GLY A 437 -20.45 0.18 25.86
C GLY A 437 -20.36 1.43 24.98
N GLU A 438 -20.23 2.62 25.57
CA GLU A 438 -20.05 3.86 24.83
C GLU A 438 -18.75 3.88 23.99
N TYR A 439 -17.65 3.32 24.49
CA TYR A 439 -16.43 3.14 23.69
C TYR A 439 -16.64 2.13 22.56
N LEU A 440 -17.30 0.99 22.83
CA LEU A 440 -17.62 -0.03 21.81
C LEU A 440 -18.53 0.53 20.71
N TRP A 441 -19.47 1.40 21.07
CA TRP A 441 -20.35 2.08 20.12
C TRP A 441 -19.60 2.98 19.15
N ASN A 442 -18.59 3.69 19.65
CA ASN A 442 -17.81 4.63 18.85
C ASN A 442 -16.67 3.97 18.06
N THR A 443 -16.33 2.71 18.37
CA THR A 443 -15.25 1.96 17.74
C THR A 443 -15.70 1.30 16.45
N ILE A 444 -14.77 1.16 15.50
CA ILE A 444 -14.95 0.28 14.33
C ILE A 444 -14.73 -1.15 14.79
N SER A 445 -15.79 -1.96 14.78
CA SER A 445 -15.75 -3.35 15.22
C SER A 445 -14.90 -4.20 14.27
N ILE A 446 -13.84 -4.80 14.79
CA ILE A 446 -13.01 -5.75 14.02
C ILE A 446 -13.69 -7.13 14.14
N ARG A 447 -14.87 -7.25 13.52
CA ARG A 447 -15.65 -8.49 13.55
C ARG A 447 -15.20 -9.38 12.42
N ASP A 448 -14.36 -10.34 12.74
CA ASP A 448 -14.12 -11.44 11.82
C ASP A 448 -15.18 -12.51 12.07
N THR A 449 -16.20 -12.56 11.21
CA THR A 449 -17.36 -13.45 11.38
C THR A 449 -16.96 -14.92 11.27
N ALA A 450 -15.93 -15.22 10.48
CA ALA A 450 -15.38 -16.55 10.22
C ALA A 450 -14.39 -17.05 11.29
N VAL A 451 -14.12 -16.26 12.33
CA VAL A 451 -13.04 -16.56 13.29
C VAL A 451 -13.55 -17.16 14.59
N ALA A 452 -12.71 -18.04 15.16
CA ALA A 452 -12.91 -18.69 16.45
C ALA A 452 -13.25 -17.70 17.57
N LYS A 453 -14.05 -18.17 18.54
CA LYS A 453 -14.51 -17.41 19.72
C LYS A 453 -13.37 -16.66 20.40
N GLU A 454 -12.22 -17.30 20.56
CA GLU A 454 -11.01 -16.75 21.21
C GLU A 454 -10.48 -15.47 20.53
N LYS A 455 -10.46 -15.38 19.19
CA LYS A 455 -9.96 -14.14 18.57
C LYS A 455 -10.95 -12.98 18.66
N LYS A 456 -12.25 -13.28 18.88
CA LYS A 456 -13.25 -12.25 19.17
C LYS A 456 -13.05 -11.69 20.58
N GLU A 457 -12.72 -12.55 21.55
CA GLU A 457 -12.33 -12.13 22.91
C GLU A 457 -11.08 -11.24 22.87
N ASN A 458 -10.06 -11.61 22.07
CA ASN A 458 -8.85 -10.80 21.88
C ASN A 458 -9.11 -9.37 21.38
N PHE A 459 -10.20 -9.13 20.64
CA PHE A 459 -10.58 -7.78 20.22
C PHE A 459 -11.02 -6.93 21.42
N TYR A 460 -11.97 -7.42 22.23
CA TYR A 460 -12.43 -6.71 23.43
C TYR A 460 -11.33 -6.57 24.47
N HIS A 461 -10.48 -7.58 24.61
CA HIS A 461 -9.27 -7.54 25.43
C HIS A 461 -8.36 -6.39 25.02
N GLY A 462 -8.07 -6.26 23.71
CA GLY A 462 -7.22 -5.19 23.20
C GLY A 462 -7.80 -3.79 23.42
N ILE A 463 -9.12 -3.61 23.28
CA ILE A 463 -9.81 -2.36 23.59
C ILE A 463 -9.67 -2.05 25.08
N LEU A 464 -9.98 -3.01 25.94
CA LEU A 464 -9.98 -2.81 27.39
C LEU A 464 -8.59 -2.49 27.92
N LEU A 465 -7.54 -3.19 27.46
CA LEU A 465 -6.15 -2.85 27.76
C LEU A 465 -5.81 -1.41 27.36
N GLY A 466 -6.24 -0.99 26.16
CA GLY A 466 -5.99 0.37 25.67
C GLY A 466 -6.63 1.44 26.56
N LEU A 467 -7.86 1.19 27.03
CA LEU A 467 -8.57 2.10 27.93
C LEU A 467 -7.95 2.15 29.33
N LEU A 468 -7.62 1.00 29.91
CA LEU A 468 -7.03 0.91 31.26
C LEU A 468 -5.60 1.49 31.29
N GLY A 469 -4.86 1.38 30.19
CA GLY A 469 -3.51 1.93 30.02
C GLY A 469 -3.40 3.45 30.18
N TYR A 470 -4.53 4.16 30.25
CA TYR A 470 -4.59 5.59 30.58
C TYR A 470 -3.94 5.93 31.94
N LYS A 471 -4.11 5.05 32.94
CA LYS A 471 -3.56 5.27 34.28
C LYS A 471 -2.07 4.94 34.31
N ALA A 472 -1.23 5.97 34.15
CA ALA A 472 0.23 5.83 34.17
C ALA A 472 0.81 5.18 35.45
N ASN A 473 0.07 5.23 36.56
CA ASN A 473 0.46 4.61 37.83
C ASN A 473 -0.13 3.21 38.06
N TRP A 474 -0.88 2.66 37.11
CA TRP A 474 -1.37 1.28 37.17
C TRP A 474 -0.39 0.36 36.45
N LEU A 475 -0.04 -0.76 37.08
CA LEU A 475 0.74 -1.80 36.40
C LEU A 475 -0.24 -2.82 35.81
N ILE A 476 -0.35 -2.84 34.48
CA ILE A 476 -1.27 -3.70 33.75
C ILE A 476 -0.49 -4.84 33.09
N LYS A 477 -0.90 -6.07 33.35
CA LYS A 477 -0.31 -7.29 32.76
C LYS A 477 -1.39 -8.02 31.97
N SER A 478 -1.11 -8.29 30.69
CA SER A 478 -1.98 -9.04 29.78
C SER A 478 -1.51 -10.49 29.68
N ASN A 479 -2.45 -11.44 29.61
CA ASN A 479 -2.18 -12.89 29.50
C ASN A 479 -1.13 -13.35 30.54
N ALA A 480 -1.27 -12.86 31.76
CA ALA A 480 -0.30 -13.09 32.81
C ALA A 480 -0.45 -14.50 33.38
N GLU A 481 0.66 -15.24 33.49
CA GLU A 481 0.69 -16.50 34.21
C GLU A 481 0.26 -16.26 35.67
N SER A 482 -0.81 -16.92 36.09
CA SER A 482 -1.41 -16.75 37.41
C SER A 482 -2.11 -18.02 37.88
N GLY A 483 -1.79 -18.43 39.12
CA GLY A 483 -2.29 -19.68 39.69
C GLY A 483 -1.91 -20.88 38.82
N THR A 484 -2.90 -21.57 38.23
CA THR A 484 -2.72 -22.73 37.34
C THR A 484 -3.00 -22.44 35.86
N GLY A 485 -3.13 -21.16 35.48
CA GLY A 485 -3.41 -20.77 34.10
C GLY A 485 -2.94 -19.36 33.76
N TYR A 486 -3.62 -18.73 32.79
CA TYR A 486 -3.34 -17.38 32.31
C TYR A 486 -4.60 -16.53 32.44
N SER A 487 -4.55 -15.48 33.25
CA SER A 487 -5.64 -14.51 33.35
C SER A 487 -5.58 -13.52 32.19
N ASP A 488 -6.72 -13.08 31.69
CA ASP A 488 -6.75 -12.12 30.58
C ASP A 488 -6.05 -10.80 30.95
N ILE A 489 -6.52 -10.10 31.98
CA ILE A 489 -5.92 -8.82 32.41
C ILE A 489 -5.78 -8.79 33.94
N LEU A 490 -4.56 -8.52 34.41
CA LEU A 490 -4.27 -8.14 35.79
C LEU A 490 -3.92 -6.66 35.87
N VAL A 491 -4.47 -5.99 36.87
CA VAL A 491 -4.16 -4.59 37.17
C VAL A 491 -3.70 -4.49 38.62
N GLU A 492 -2.52 -3.92 38.84
CA GLU A 492 -2.06 -3.53 40.17
C GLU A 492 -2.16 -2.02 40.31
N VAL A 493 -2.84 -1.59 41.38
CA VAL A 493 -2.98 -0.19 41.77
C VAL A 493 -2.15 0.04 43.03
N PRO A 494 -0.92 0.55 42.91
CA PRO A 494 0.04 0.57 44.03
C PRO A 494 -0.44 1.42 45.21
N ASN A 495 -1.11 2.55 44.94
CA ASN A 495 -1.49 3.55 45.94
C ASN A 495 -2.34 2.98 47.09
N ASN A 496 -3.22 2.01 46.81
CA ASN A 496 -4.08 1.36 47.80
C ASN A 496 -3.88 -0.17 47.86
N ARG A 497 -2.80 -0.67 47.23
CA ARG A 497 -2.48 -2.10 47.09
C ARG A 497 -3.67 -2.94 46.62
N THR A 498 -4.39 -2.46 45.61
CA THR A 498 -5.51 -3.19 45.03
C THR A 498 -5.06 -3.92 43.78
N GLY A 499 -5.29 -5.24 43.76
CA GLY A 499 -5.16 -6.07 42.58
C GLY A 499 -6.54 -6.31 41.95
N ILE A 500 -6.66 -6.12 40.65
CA ILE A 500 -7.88 -6.38 39.88
C ILE A 500 -7.58 -7.51 38.90
N VAL A 501 -8.43 -8.53 38.90
CA VAL A 501 -8.44 -9.61 37.90
C VAL A 501 -9.64 -9.37 37.01
N ILE A 502 -9.44 -9.36 35.69
CA ILE A 502 -10.49 -9.25 34.70
C ILE A 502 -10.39 -10.47 33.79
N GLU A 503 -11.48 -11.20 33.64
CA GLU A 503 -11.63 -12.30 32.68
C GLU A 503 -12.73 -11.95 31.69
N LEU A 504 -12.43 -12.06 30.40
CA LEU A 504 -13.30 -11.71 29.29
C LEU A 504 -13.89 -12.96 28.64
N LYS A 505 -15.15 -12.84 28.22
CA LYS A 505 -15.84 -13.87 27.42
C LYS A 505 -16.61 -13.26 26.26
N TYR A 506 -16.64 -13.95 25.14
CA TYR A 506 -17.49 -13.58 24.00
C TYR A 506 -18.76 -14.43 23.99
N ALA A 507 -19.92 -13.83 24.22
CA ALA A 507 -21.20 -14.54 24.24
C ALA A 507 -21.71 -14.77 22.81
N GLY A 508 -21.20 -15.80 22.12
CA GLY A 508 -21.55 -16.07 20.71
C GLY A 508 -23.05 -16.26 20.41
N ASN A 509 -23.82 -16.70 21.42
CA ASN A 509 -25.27 -16.87 21.38
C ASN A 509 -26.04 -15.64 21.91
N GLY A 510 -25.35 -14.58 22.34
CA GLY A 510 -25.94 -13.39 22.95
C GLY A 510 -26.27 -13.50 24.44
N ASP A 511 -26.00 -14.65 25.08
CA ASP A 511 -26.24 -14.84 26.52
C ASP A 511 -25.06 -14.32 27.35
N LEU A 512 -25.11 -13.02 27.63
CA LEU A 512 -24.05 -12.30 28.35
C LEU A 512 -23.93 -12.73 29.81
N ASP A 513 -25.04 -13.04 30.48
CA ASP A 513 -25.03 -13.44 31.89
C ASP A 513 -24.41 -14.83 32.07
N ALA A 514 -24.73 -15.79 31.19
CA ALA A 514 -24.09 -17.11 31.22
C ALA A 514 -22.57 -17.03 30.94
N ALA A 515 -22.16 -16.20 29.99
CA ALA A 515 -20.76 -15.97 29.69
C ALA A 515 -20.01 -15.29 30.85
N CYS A 516 -20.65 -14.34 31.54
CA CYS A 516 -20.13 -13.73 32.76
C CYS A 516 -19.93 -14.76 33.87
N ALA A 517 -20.90 -15.67 34.07
CA ALA A 517 -20.80 -16.75 35.05
C ALA A 517 -19.65 -17.72 34.71
N GLU A 518 -19.45 -18.03 33.42
CA GLU A 518 -18.31 -18.82 32.94
C GLU A 518 -16.97 -18.13 33.27
N ALA A 519 -16.88 -16.82 33.06
CA ALA A 519 -15.70 -16.02 33.39
C ALA A 519 -15.38 -16.08 34.89
N LEU A 520 -16.39 -15.87 35.75
CA LEU A 520 -16.22 -15.94 37.21
C LEU A 520 -15.75 -17.33 37.66
N LYS A 521 -16.39 -18.39 37.14
CA LYS A 521 -16.03 -19.77 37.44
C LYS A 521 -14.59 -20.09 37.05
N GLN A 522 -14.17 -19.66 35.85
CA GLN A 522 -12.81 -19.85 35.35
C GLN A 522 -11.77 -19.17 36.26
N MET A 523 -12.04 -17.96 36.75
CA MET A 523 -11.13 -17.26 37.66
C MET A 523 -10.98 -17.95 39.01
N GLU A 524 -12.06 -18.55 39.53
CA GLU A 524 -12.03 -19.30 40.79
C GLU A 524 -11.25 -20.60 40.65
N GLU A 525 -11.53 -21.39 39.60
CA GLU A 525 -10.87 -22.67 39.34
C GLU A 525 -9.35 -22.51 39.16
N LYS A 526 -8.92 -21.42 38.53
CA LYS A 526 -7.51 -21.19 38.21
C LYS A 526 -6.76 -20.32 39.21
N SER A 527 -7.42 -19.83 40.27
CA SER A 527 -6.81 -19.08 41.39
C SER A 527 -5.97 -17.86 40.96
N TYR A 528 -6.47 -17.09 39.99
CA TYR A 528 -5.71 -15.97 39.39
C TYR A 528 -5.33 -14.82 40.36
N VAL A 529 -5.88 -14.80 41.57
CA VAL A 529 -5.54 -13.81 42.60
C VAL A 529 -4.16 -14.06 43.21
N ASP A 530 -3.63 -15.29 43.10
CA ASP A 530 -2.39 -15.67 43.79
C ASP A 530 -1.17 -14.91 43.28
N LYS A 531 -1.13 -14.59 41.98
CA LYS A 531 -0.07 -13.74 41.43
C LYS A 531 -0.08 -12.32 42.04
N LEU A 532 -1.26 -11.72 42.17
CA LEU A 532 -1.42 -10.40 42.78
C LEU A 532 -1.04 -10.40 44.27
N LYS A 533 -1.31 -11.49 45.00
CA LYS A 533 -0.84 -11.67 46.39
C LYS A 533 0.69 -11.71 46.46
N GLN A 534 1.33 -12.47 45.57
CA GLN A 534 2.80 -12.54 45.49
C GLN A 534 3.42 -11.18 45.19
N ASP A 535 2.76 -10.40 44.32
CA ASP A 535 3.20 -9.05 43.94
C ASP A 535 2.86 -7.99 45.02
N GLY A 536 2.33 -8.42 46.18
CA GLY A 536 2.18 -7.58 47.39
C GLY A 536 0.88 -6.80 47.49
N MET A 537 -0.11 -7.08 46.62
CA MET A 537 -1.46 -6.53 46.71
C MET A 537 -2.19 -7.10 47.93
N ARG A 538 -3.13 -6.32 48.48
CA ARG A 538 -3.88 -6.65 49.71
C ARG A 538 -5.39 -6.67 49.52
N ASN A 539 -5.90 -5.87 48.58
CA ASN A 539 -7.31 -5.83 48.22
C ASN A 539 -7.48 -6.46 46.84
N PHE A 540 -8.51 -7.28 46.66
CA PHE A 540 -8.71 -8.01 45.40
C PHE A 540 -10.11 -7.75 44.86
N ILE A 541 -10.17 -7.43 43.57
CA ILE A 541 -11.42 -7.25 42.84
C ILE A 541 -11.39 -8.20 41.64
N LYS A 542 -12.45 -8.97 41.43
CA LYS A 542 -12.54 -9.97 40.36
C LYS A 542 -13.73 -9.63 39.47
N TYR A 543 -13.48 -9.32 38.21
CA TYR A 543 -14.50 -8.99 37.23
C TYR A 543 -14.62 -10.08 36.16
N GLY A 544 -15.85 -10.56 35.96
CA GLY A 544 -16.22 -11.29 34.76
C GLY A 544 -16.85 -10.30 33.78
N ILE A 545 -16.32 -10.19 32.57
CA ILE A 545 -16.85 -9.29 31.55
C ILE A 545 -17.24 -10.12 30.33
N ALA A 546 -18.52 -10.14 29.98
CA ALA A 546 -18.99 -10.73 28.74
C ALA A 546 -19.26 -9.64 27.70
N CYS A 547 -18.87 -9.90 26.46
CA CYS A 547 -19.13 -9.02 25.33
C CYS A 547 -19.91 -9.74 24.24
N PHE A 548 -20.85 -9.02 23.62
CA PHE A 548 -21.53 -9.46 22.41
C PHE A 548 -21.80 -8.23 21.54
N LYS A 549 -21.24 -8.21 20.33
CA LYS A 549 -21.38 -7.09 19.40
C LYS A 549 -20.88 -5.77 20.02
N LYS A 550 -21.77 -4.81 20.28
CA LYS A 550 -21.43 -3.51 20.89
C LYS A 550 -21.93 -3.40 22.34
N ASP A 551 -22.43 -4.51 22.89
CA ASP A 551 -22.93 -4.61 24.24
C ASP A 551 -21.98 -5.41 25.11
N CYS A 552 -22.01 -5.13 26.40
CA CYS A 552 -21.24 -5.86 27.39
C CYS A 552 -22.04 -6.00 28.69
N ARG A 553 -21.66 -7.00 29.47
CA ARG A 553 -22.13 -7.25 30.83
C ARG A 553 -20.92 -7.39 31.74
N VAL A 554 -20.98 -6.81 32.92
CA VAL A 554 -19.91 -6.81 33.90
C VAL A 554 -20.47 -7.30 35.22
N VAL A 555 -19.90 -8.40 35.73
CA VAL A 555 -20.21 -8.94 37.04
C VAL A 555 -18.97 -8.91 37.92
N ILE A 556 -19.19 -8.78 39.21
CA ILE A 556 -18.14 -8.85 40.22
C ILE A 556 -18.32 -10.13 41.04
N ALA A 557 -17.22 -10.84 41.33
CA ALA A 557 -17.28 -11.96 42.28
C ALA A 557 -17.55 -11.42 43.70
N GLY A 558 -18.50 -12.07 44.40
CA GLY A 558 -18.89 -11.73 45.77
C GLY A 558 -17.81 -11.95 46.82
#